data_AF-A0A6D2HIH9-F1
#
_entry.id   AF-A0A6D2HIH9-F1
#
_cell.length_a   1.000
_cell.length_b   1.000
_cell.length_c   1.000
_cell.angle_alpha   90.00
_cell.angle_beta   90.00
_cell.angle_gamma   90.00
#
_symmetry.space_group_name_H-M   'P 1'
#
loop_
_entity.id
_entity.type
_entity.pdbx_description
1 polymer ?
#
loop_
_entity_poly.entity_id
_entity_poly.type
_entity_poly.pdbx_seq_one_letter_code
_entity_poly.pdbx_strand_id
1 'polypeptide(L)'
;MEFSRNSVYNNDYEGIERNSILRTYPGKRGVGIPKICRCGGDVGLRTTYDGRKFFECTNDTMDGQAHLKTWWEEAITEQFDELYGELDDINPHIGAIAMDCDRFKKLVNEIEGLKESVSIRDREAAKVVRIGVVCGVLDKFANLSNI
;
A
#
# COMPACT_ATOMS: atom_id res chain seq x y z
N MET A 1 29.36 8.57 -2.57
CA MET A 1 28.54 7.94 -1.50
C MET A 1 27.40 7.22 -2.20
N GLU A 2 27.62 5.95 -2.55
CA GLU A 2 26.62 5.10 -3.20
C GLU A 2 25.84 4.36 -2.13
N PHE A 3 24.52 4.51 -2.15
CA PHE A 3 23.61 3.74 -1.31
C PHE A 3 23.35 2.40 -1.98
N SER A 4 23.99 1.36 -1.43
CA SER A 4 23.74 -0.05 -1.73
C SER A 4 22.28 -0.41 -1.43
N ARG A 5 21.53 -0.83 -2.44
CA ARG A 5 20.21 -1.46 -2.26
C ARG A 5 20.43 -2.92 -1.90
N ASN A 6 20.21 -3.28 -0.64
CA ASN A 6 20.07 -4.67 -0.25
C ASN A 6 18.77 -5.23 -0.84
N SER A 7 18.88 -6.02 -1.92
CA SER A 7 17.77 -6.85 -2.39
C SER A 7 17.71 -8.10 -1.51
N VAL A 8 16.74 -8.15 -0.60
CA VAL A 8 16.40 -9.36 0.14
C VAL A 8 15.62 -10.27 -0.82
N TYR A 9 16.30 -11.27 -1.37
CA TYR A 9 15.66 -12.39 -2.05
C TYR A 9 15.08 -13.31 -0.96
N ASN A 10 13.83 -13.08 -0.57
CA ASN A 10 13.08 -14.06 0.21
C ASN A 10 12.48 -15.07 -0.77
N ASN A 11 12.82 -16.34 -0.56
CA ASN A 11 12.53 -17.46 -1.45
C ASN A 11 11.59 -18.44 -0.75
N ASP A 12 10.43 -17.95 -0.34
CA ASP A 12 9.45 -18.73 0.41
C ASP A 12 8.20 -18.92 -0.46
N TYR A 13 8.28 -19.91 -1.35
CA TYR A 13 7.15 -20.34 -2.18
C TYR A 13 6.39 -21.44 -1.43
N GLU A 14 5.44 -21.05 -0.57
CA GLU A 14 4.46 -22.00 -0.03
C GLU A 14 3.36 -22.21 -1.07
N GLY A 15 3.55 -23.20 -1.93
CA GLY A 15 2.50 -23.67 -2.83
C GLY A 15 1.32 -24.22 -2.00
N ILE A 16 0.10 -23.78 -2.32
CA ILE A 16 -1.11 -24.34 -1.71
C ILE A 16 -1.32 -25.75 -2.27
N GLU A 17 -0.92 -26.78 -1.52
CA GLU A 17 -1.21 -28.17 -1.84
C GLU A 17 -2.70 -28.48 -1.61
N ARG A 18 -3.48 -28.44 -2.69
CA ARG A 18 -4.79 -29.12 -2.74
C ARG A 18 -4.71 -30.26 -3.77
N ASN A 19 -4.66 -31.49 -3.26
CA ASN A 19 -4.78 -32.75 -4.00
C ASN A 19 -3.89 -32.93 -5.24
N SER A 20 -2.63 -33.34 -5.02
CA SER A 20 -1.84 -34.21 -5.92
C SER A 20 -1.87 -33.97 -7.44
N ILE A 21 -1.93 -32.73 -7.89
CA ILE A 21 -1.44 -32.32 -9.21
C ILE A 21 -0.73 -30.99 -9.01
N LEU A 22 0.59 -31.05 -8.79
CA LEU A 22 1.47 -29.90 -8.80
C LEU A 22 1.50 -29.31 -10.23
N ARG A 23 0.48 -28.53 -10.61
CA ARG A 23 0.46 -27.79 -11.88
C ARG A 23 1.36 -26.56 -11.73
N THR A 24 2.65 -26.82 -11.75
CA THR A 24 3.60 -25.79 -12.18
C THR A 24 3.43 -25.69 -13.70
N TYR A 25 2.75 -24.66 -14.18
CA TYR A 25 2.95 -24.29 -15.58
C TYR A 25 4.43 -23.93 -15.72
N PRO A 26 5.20 -24.60 -16.61
CA PRO A 26 6.57 -24.18 -16.87
C PRO A 26 6.49 -22.82 -17.57
N GLY A 27 6.67 -21.76 -16.77
CA GLY A 27 6.51 -20.37 -17.16
C GLY A 27 5.82 -19.58 -16.03
N LYS A 28 6.38 -18.42 -15.68
CA LYS A 28 5.96 -17.54 -14.57
C LYS A 28 4.56 -16.90 -14.75
N ARG A 29 3.54 -17.64 -15.17
CA ARG A 29 2.20 -17.12 -15.46
C ARG A 29 1.15 -17.95 -14.73
N GLY A 30 0.89 -17.52 -13.49
CA GLY A 30 -0.39 -17.56 -12.75
C GLY A 30 -1.23 -18.84 -12.73
N VAL A 31 -1.77 -19.14 -11.55
CA VAL A 31 -3.06 -19.85 -11.42
C VAL A 31 -4.19 -18.93 -11.93
N GLY A 32 -5.38 -19.46 -12.22
CA GLY A 32 -6.54 -18.65 -12.62
C GLY A 32 -6.83 -18.63 -14.12
N ILE A 33 -7.56 -17.61 -14.60
CA ILE A 33 -7.99 -17.53 -16.00
C ILE A 33 -6.77 -17.25 -16.90
N PRO A 34 -6.42 -18.17 -17.82
CA PRO A 34 -5.25 -18.00 -18.67
C PRO A 34 -5.46 -16.88 -19.68
N LYS A 35 -4.63 -15.83 -19.60
CA LYS A 35 -4.66 -14.68 -20.51
C LYS A 35 -3.87 -14.90 -21.80
N ILE A 36 -2.78 -15.67 -21.71
CA ILE A 36 -1.84 -15.87 -22.81
C ILE A 36 -1.10 -17.21 -22.62
N CYS A 37 -0.89 -17.95 -23.71
CA CYS A 37 -0.17 -19.21 -23.65
C CYS A 37 1.33 -18.99 -23.41
N ARG A 38 2.03 -20.00 -22.88
CA ARG A 38 3.50 -19.98 -22.74
C ARG A 38 4.25 -19.80 -24.06
N CYS A 39 3.64 -20.16 -25.20
CA CYS A 39 4.20 -19.92 -26.54
C CYS A 39 4.01 -18.46 -27.02
N GLY A 40 3.35 -17.60 -26.24
CA GLY A 40 2.99 -16.25 -26.64
C GLY A 40 1.68 -16.14 -27.44
N GLY A 41 1.09 -17.26 -27.84
CA GLY A 41 -0.20 -17.30 -28.54
C GLY A 41 -1.40 -16.97 -27.64
N ASP A 42 -2.48 -16.53 -28.27
CA ASP A 42 -3.74 -16.22 -27.60
C ASP A 42 -4.42 -17.48 -27.07
N VAL A 43 -5.36 -17.29 -26.14
CA VAL A 43 -6.13 -18.35 -25.51
C VAL A 43 -7.59 -18.27 -25.96
N GLY A 44 -8.11 -19.37 -26.49
CA GLY A 44 -9.50 -19.51 -26.89
C GLY A 44 -10.31 -20.29 -25.86
N LEU A 45 -11.58 -19.93 -25.70
CA LEU A 45 -12.55 -20.71 -24.92
C LEU A 45 -13.27 -21.70 -25.86
N ARG A 46 -13.11 -22.98 -25.60
CA ARG A 46 -13.74 -24.07 -26.34
C ARG A 46 -14.84 -24.72 -25.51
N THR A 47 -15.77 -25.39 -26.19
CA THR A 47 -16.86 -26.15 -25.56
C THR A 47 -16.82 -27.58 -26.09
N THR A 48 -16.87 -28.56 -25.20
CA THR A 48 -16.95 -29.99 -25.54
C THR A 48 -18.36 -30.33 -26.04
N TYR A 49 -18.53 -31.54 -26.57
CA TYR A 49 -19.85 -32.05 -26.97
C TYR A 49 -20.82 -32.15 -25.78
N ASP A 50 -20.30 -32.42 -24.58
CA ASP A 50 -21.04 -32.42 -23.31
C ASP A 50 -21.38 -31.01 -22.80
N GLY A 51 -21.01 -29.95 -23.53
CA GLY A 51 -21.25 -28.57 -23.13
C GLY A 51 -20.25 -28.01 -22.11
N ARG A 52 -19.27 -28.80 -21.65
CA ARG A 52 -18.22 -28.35 -20.72
C ARG A 52 -17.24 -27.41 -21.42
N LYS A 53 -16.71 -26.43 -20.71
CA LYS A 53 -15.85 -25.40 -21.30
C LYS A 53 -14.40 -25.57 -20.86
N PHE A 54 -13.46 -25.29 -21.75
CA PHE A 54 -12.04 -25.29 -21.44
C PHE A 54 -11.29 -24.24 -22.25
N PHE A 55 -10.22 -23.72 -21.66
CA PHE A 55 -9.28 -22.82 -22.30
C PHE A 55 -8.23 -23.61 -23.06
N GLU A 56 -7.89 -23.16 -24.25
CA GLU A 56 -6.91 -23.80 -25.12
C GLU A 56 -6.04 -22.77 -25.86
N CYS A 57 -4.79 -23.13 -26.11
CA CYS A 57 -3.91 -22.34 -26.98
C CYS A 57 -4.47 -22.28 -28.41
N THR A 58 -4.45 -21.10 -29.02
CA THR A 58 -4.90 -20.90 -30.41
C THR A 58 -3.82 -21.20 -31.45
N ASN A 59 -2.53 -21.15 -31.06
CA ASN A 59 -1.42 -21.46 -31.94
C ASN A 59 -1.24 -22.97 -32.15
N ASP A 60 -0.77 -23.32 -33.35
CA ASP A 60 -0.42 -24.68 -33.71
C ASP A 60 0.70 -25.24 -32.83
N THR A 61 0.58 -26.52 -32.51
CA THR A 61 1.53 -27.25 -31.68
C THR A 61 2.38 -28.13 -32.57
N MET A 62 3.70 -27.94 -32.53
CA MET A 62 4.63 -28.72 -33.35
C MET A 62 4.69 -30.20 -32.95
N ASP A 63 4.27 -30.51 -31.71
CA ASP A 63 4.28 -31.84 -31.09
C ASP A 63 2.88 -32.49 -31.04
N GLY A 64 1.84 -31.82 -31.58
CA GLY A 64 0.46 -32.29 -31.52
C GLY A 64 -0.15 -32.27 -30.11
N GLN A 65 0.53 -31.73 -29.10
CA GLN A 65 -0.02 -31.58 -27.75
C GLN A 65 -0.39 -30.13 -27.48
N ALA A 66 -1.61 -29.89 -26.99
CA ALA A 66 -2.05 -28.54 -26.63
C ALA A 66 -1.10 -27.90 -25.60
N HIS A 67 -0.46 -26.78 -25.95
CA HIS A 67 0.45 -26.06 -25.04
C HIS A 67 -0.23 -25.60 -23.74
N LEU A 68 -1.52 -25.32 -23.83
CA LEU A 68 -2.40 -24.92 -22.73
C LEU A 68 -3.71 -25.69 -22.91
N LYS A 69 -4.13 -26.38 -21.84
CA LYS A 69 -5.47 -26.95 -21.73
C LYS A 69 -5.90 -26.95 -20.26
N THR A 70 -6.90 -26.14 -19.96
CA THR A 70 -7.37 -25.91 -18.57
C THR A 70 -8.88 -25.82 -18.56
N TRP A 71 -9.54 -26.50 -17.62
CA TRP A 71 -10.99 -26.45 -17.51
C TRP A 71 -11.46 -25.06 -17.08
N TRP A 72 -12.60 -24.64 -17.61
CA TRP A 72 -13.16 -23.32 -17.31
C TRP A 72 -13.53 -23.19 -15.83
N GLU A 73 -14.12 -24.24 -15.24
CA GLU A 73 -14.51 -24.23 -13.83
C GLU A 73 -13.29 -24.10 -12.91
N GLU A 74 -12.23 -24.87 -13.19
CA GLU A 74 -10.97 -24.86 -12.44
C GLU A 74 -10.30 -23.48 -12.50
N ALA A 75 -10.13 -22.93 -13.69
CA ALA A 75 -9.52 -21.62 -13.88
C ALA A 75 -10.31 -20.48 -13.22
N ILE A 76 -11.64 -20.58 -13.17
CA ILE A 76 -12.47 -19.60 -12.46
C ILE A 76 -12.32 -19.73 -10.96
N THR A 77 -12.35 -20.95 -10.42
CA THR A 77 -12.16 -21.17 -8.97
C THR A 77 -10.81 -20.64 -8.52
N GLU A 78 -9.74 -20.94 -9.26
CA GLU A 78 -8.41 -20.40 -8.97
C GLU A 78 -8.38 -18.86 -9.04
N GLN A 79 -9.06 -18.25 -10.00
CA GLN A 79 -9.14 -16.79 -10.09
C GLN A 79 -9.87 -16.16 -8.90
N PHE A 80 -10.93 -16.81 -8.42
CA PHE A 80 -11.63 -16.34 -7.21
C PHE A 80 -10.77 -16.51 -5.97
N ASP A 81 -10.05 -17.63 -5.83
CA ASP A 81 -9.15 -17.85 -4.70
C ASP A 81 -8.04 -16.79 -4.65
N GLU A 82 -7.46 -16.42 -5.79
CA GLU A 82 -6.49 -15.32 -5.88
C GLU A 82 -7.11 -13.97 -5.48
N LEU A 83 -8.31 -13.65 -5.99
CA LEU A 83 -9.02 -12.42 -5.65
C LEU A 83 -9.38 -12.34 -4.15
N TYR A 84 -9.77 -13.46 -3.53
CA TYR A 84 -10.03 -13.51 -2.10
C TYR A 84 -8.75 -13.31 -1.28
N GLY A 85 -7.63 -13.90 -1.70
CA GLY A 85 -6.33 -13.66 -1.08
C GLY A 85 -5.92 -12.19 -1.13
N GLU A 86 -6.03 -11.55 -2.29
CA GLU A 86 -5.76 -10.10 -2.42
C GLU A 86 -6.67 -9.26 -1.53
N LEU A 87 -7.95 -9.63 -1.40
CA LEU A 87 -8.90 -8.95 -0.52
C LEU A 87 -8.52 -9.09 0.96
N ASP A 88 -8.09 -10.28 1.38
CA ASP A 88 -7.64 -10.56 2.74
C ASP A 88 -6.37 -9.75 3.09
N ASP A 89 -5.47 -9.55 2.13
CA ASP A 89 -4.27 -8.72 2.31
C ASP A 89 -4.57 -7.22 2.44
N ILE A 90 -5.64 -6.73 1.79
CA ILE A 90 -6.06 -5.32 1.89
C ILE A 90 -6.59 -4.99 3.29
N ASN A 91 -7.22 -5.94 3.97
CA ASN A 91 -7.89 -5.69 5.24
C ASN A 91 -6.93 -5.22 6.36
N PRO A 92 -5.74 -5.82 6.57
CA PRO A 92 -4.70 -5.28 7.45
C PRO A 92 -4.26 -3.86 7.12
N HIS A 93 -4.14 -3.51 5.83
CA HIS A 93 -3.76 -2.15 5.42
C HIS A 93 -4.80 -1.11 5.84
N ILE A 94 -6.10 -1.43 5.69
CA ILE A 94 -7.19 -0.57 6.16
C ILE A 94 -7.12 -0.39 7.68
N GLY A 95 -6.85 -1.47 8.42
CA GLY A 95 -6.67 -1.41 9.87
C GLY A 95 -5.50 -0.50 10.30
N ALA A 96 -4.36 -0.61 9.62
CA ALA A 96 -3.20 0.25 9.86
C ALA A 96 -3.53 1.74 9.60
N ILE A 97 -4.21 2.04 8.49
CA ILE A 97 -4.63 3.41 8.16
C ILE A 97 -5.58 3.97 9.22
N ALA A 98 -6.52 3.17 9.74
CA ALA A 98 -7.43 3.60 10.80
C ALA A 98 -6.68 3.99 12.07
N MET A 99 -5.68 3.19 12.49
CA MET A 99 -4.84 3.50 13.65
C MET A 99 -4.01 4.77 13.44
N ASP A 100 -3.45 4.96 12.24
CA ASP A 100 -2.71 6.18 11.90
C ASP A 100 -3.62 7.41 11.93
N CYS A 101 -4.84 7.31 11.41
CA CYS A 101 -5.84 8.38 11.49
C CYS A 101 -6.11 8.80 12.94
N ASP A 102 -6.25 7.84 13.85
CA ASP A 102 -6.47 8.14 15.26
C ASP A 102 -5.24 8.74 15.95
N ARG A 103 -4.04 8.33 15.57
CA ARG A 103 -2.79 8.97 16.02
C ARG A 103 -2.70 10.41 15.51
N PHE A 104 -3.03 10.66 14.25
CA PHE A 104 -3.04 12.00 13.68
C PHE A 104 -4.02 12.92 14.38
N LYS A 105 -5.24 12.45 14.71
CA LYS A 105 -6.20 13.25 15.50
C LYS A 105 -5.62 13.68 16.85
N LYS A 106 -4.92 12.79 17.56
CA LYS A 106 -4.27 13.12 18.84
C LYS A 106 -3.19 14.19 18.66
N LEU A 107 -2.33 14.04 17.67
CA LEU A 107 -1.27 15.01 17.37
C LEU A 107 -1.84 16.37 16.98
N VAL A 108 -2.94 16.41 16.22
CA VAL A 108 -3.64 17.65 15.89
C VAL A 108 -4.13 18.35 17.16
N ASN A 109 -4.79 17.62 18.06
CA ASN A 109 -5.26 18.19 19.33
C ASN A 109 -4.10 18.72 20.20
N GLU A 110 -2.96 18.01 20.23
CA GLU A 110 -1.76 18.47 20.96
C GLU A 110 -1.19 19.75 20.35
N ILE A 111 -1.11 19.84 19.02
CA ILE A 111 -0.65 21.04 18.30
C ILE A 111 -1.58 22.23 18.58
N GLU A 112 -2.89 22.02 18.59
CA GLU A 112 -3.87 23.05 18.94
C GLU A 112 -3.66 23.56 20.37
N GLY A 113 -3.50 22.66 21.35
CA GLY A 113 -3.21 23.05 22.73
C GLY A 113 -1.88 23.81 22.87
N LEU A 114 -0.83 23.37 22.17
CA LEU A 114 0.45 24.08 22.15
C LEU A 114 0.33 25.48 21.55
N LYS A 115 -0.42 25.62 20.44
CA LYS A 115 -0.70 26.91 19.80
C LYS A 115 -1.39 27.89 20.75
N GLU A 116 -2.37 27.42 21.51
CA GLU A 116 -3.03 28.23 22.54
C GLU A 116 -2.06 28.69 23.63
N SER A 117 -1.21 27.78 24.12
CA SER A 117 -0.20 28.12 25.14
C SER A 117 0.83 29.15 24.66
N VAL A 118 1.24 29.09 23.39
CA VAL A 118 2.15 30.07 22.77
C VAL A 118 1.49 31.43 22.70
N SER A 119 0.23 31.51 22.26
CA SER A 119 -0.53 32.76 22.19
C SER A 119 -0.64 33.45 23.56
N ILE A 120 -0.85 32.69 24.64
CA ILE A 120 -0.88 33.24 26.00
C ILE A 120 0.48 33.83 26.38
N ARG A 121 1.58 33.08 26.17
CA ARG A 121 2.94 33.53 26.48
C ARG A 121 3.34 34.77 25.68
N ASP A 122 3.01 34.83 24.40
CA ASP A 122 3.30 35.99 23.55
C ASP A 122 2.59 37.25 24.08
N ARG A 123 1.35 37.10 24.53
CA ARG A 123 0.58 38.20 25.15
C ARG A 123 1.22 38.66 26.46
N GLU A 124 1.74 37.75 27.28
CA GLU A 124 2.43 38.08 28.53
C GLU A 124 3.78 38.76 28.27
N ALA A 125 4.58 38.23 27.35
CA ALA A 125 5.84 38.83 26.94
C ALA A 125 5.63 40.26 26.40
N ALA A 126 4.58 40.49 25.60
CA ALA A 126 4.25 41.82 25.10
C ALA A 126 3.92 42.81 26.22
N LYS A 127 3.29 42.38 27.33
CA LYS A 127 3.05 43.24 28.49
C LYS A 127 4.36 43.61 29.19
N VAL A 128 5.25 42.65 29.40
CA VAL A 128 6.55 42.88 30.05
C VAL A 128 7.40 43.85 29.22
N VAL A 129 7.46 43.68 27.90
CA VAL A 129 8.18 44.58 26.99
C VAL A 129 7.61 46.00 27.07
N ARG A 130 6.28 46.17 27.05
CA ARG A 130 5.66 47.50 27.17
C ARG A 130 6.02 48.20 28.49
N ILE A 131 5.99 47.47 29.61
CA ILE A 131 6.35 48.02 30.92
C ILE A 131 7.83 48.44 30.94
N GLY A 132 8.73 47.59 30.43
CA GLY A 132 10.15 47.89 30.35
C GLY A 132 10.46 49.16 29.54
N VAL A 133 9.77 49.37 28.42
CA VAL A 133 9.89 50.60 27.61
C VAL A 133 9.47 51.83 28.41
N VAL A 134 8.35 51.77 29.13
CA VAL A 134 7.87 52.91 29.94
C VAL A 134 8.83 53.23 31.07
N CYS A 135 9.29 52.23 31.82
CA CYS A 135 10.27 52.42 32.91
C CYS A 135 11.57 53.04 32.40
N GLY A 136 12.13 52.54 31.29
CA GLY A 136 13.37 53.10 30.74
C GLY A 136 13.24 54.54 30.23
N VAL A 137 12.05 54.95 29.77
CA VAL A 137 11.79 56.35 29.41
C VAL A 137 11.76 57.22 30.67
N LEU A 138 11.08 56.78 31.74
CA LEU A 138 11.02 57.51 33.01
C LEU A 138 12.42 57.67 33.65
N ASP A 139 13.25 56.64 33.63
CA ASP A 139 14.62 56.69 34.16
C ASP A 139 15.48 57.73 33.41
N LYS A 140 15.29 57.87 32.09
CA LYS A 140 15.96 58.92 31.30
C LYS A 140 15.46 60.32 31.68
N PHE A 141 14.15 60.50 31.86
CA PHE A 141 13.58 61.79 32.27
C PHE A 141 14.04 62.19 33.68
N ALA A 142 14.04 61.26 34.63
CA ALA A 142 14.48 61.52 36.01
C ALA A 142 15.96 61.91 36.11
N ASN A 143 16.82 61.30 35.28
CA ASN A 143 18.23 61.67 35.20
C ASN A 143 18.46 63.05 34.57
N LEU A 144 17.63 63.47 33.60
CA LEU A 144 17.71 64.80 32.99
C LEU A 144 17.26 65.93 33.93
N SER A 145 16.36 65.64 34.89
CA SER A 145 15.90 66.63 35.88
C SER A 145 16.82 66.82 37.09
N ASN A 146 17.88 66.01 37.22
CA ASN A 146 18.86 66.05 38.32
C ASN A 146 20.20 66.71 37.93
N ILE A 147 20.26 67.36 36.77
CA ILE A 147 21.39 68.16 36.25
C ILE A 147 20.91 69.61 36.13
#